data_AF-A0A8B8Q4L9-F1
#
_entry.id   AF-A0A8B8Q4L9-F1
#
_cell.length_a   1.000
_cell.length_b   1.000
_cell.length_c   1.000
_cell.angle_alpha   90.00
_cell.angle_beta   90.00
_cell.angle_gamma   90.00
#
_symmetry.space_group_name_H-M   'P 1'
#
loop_
_entity.id
_entity.type
_entity.pdbx_description
1 polymer ?
#
loop_
_entity_poly.entity_id
_entity_poly.type
_entity_poly.pdbx_seq_one_letter_code
_entity_poly.pdbx_strand_id
1 'polypeptide(L)'
;MVIMKGKGKANDEKVKQFRWSKPMERVLLEILTDETSKGNKPLSIFKPSSIAQVVDIINERLSIGCEPDHIENHLKTVKTYWKAIQSVRGESGFNWDDKLKMVIAGKNEFDQYVTVHSTHEKYLNKMIDMYDEMALVVGRDMAT
;
A
#
# COMPACT_ATOMS: atom_id res chain seq x y z
N MET A 1 34.33 -5.01 -44.20
CA MET A 1 32.93 -5.35 -44.55
C MET A 1 32.32 -6.01 -43.32
N VAL A 2 31.92 -5.24 -42.31
CA VAL A 2 30.53 -4.82 -42.01
C VAL A 2 29.50 -5.91 -42.27
N ILE A 3 28.89 -6.47 -41.21
CA ILE A 3 27.43 -6.60 -41.10
C ILE A 3 27.02 -6.26 -39.66
N MET A 4 26.28 -5.16 -39.54
CA MET A 4 25.59 -4.73 -38.33
C MET A 4 24.22 -5.43 -38.21
N LYS A 5 23.81 -5.68 -36.96
CA LYS A 5 22.46 -5.64 -36.37
C LYS A 5 21.26 -6.12 -37.21
N GLY A 6 20.62 -7.17 -36.70
CA GLY A 6 19.17 -7.33 -36.71
C GLY A 6 18.63 -7.22 -35.30
N LYS A 7 18.17 -6.03 -34.90
CA LYS A 7 17.46 -5.79 -33.62
C LYS A 7 15.97 -6.03 -33.90
N GLY A 8 15.47 -7.23 -33.58
CA GLY A 8 14.04 -7.50 -33.61
C GLY A 8 13.34 -6.69 -32.53
N LYS A 9 12.49 -5.74 -32.95
CA LYS A 9 11.54 -5.04 -32.09
C LYS A 9 10.18 -5.73 -32.15
N ALA A 10 9.45 -5.55 -31.06
CA ALA A 10 8.01 -5.64 -30.87
C ALA A 10 7.45 -7.03 -30.56
N ASN A 11 7.18 -7.25 -29.28
CA ASN A 11 5.79 -7.29 -28.87
C ASN A 11 5.64 -6.38 -27.64
N ASP A 12 5.19 -5.13 -27.85
CA ASP A 12 4.65 -4.29 -26.77
C ASP A 12 3.23 -4.80 -26.50
N GLU A 13 3.14 -6.02 -26.01
CA GLU A 13 1.97 -6.39 -25.22
C GLU A 13 2.09 -5.52 -23.98
N LYS A 14 1.25 -4.48 -23.89
CA LYS A 14 1.02 -3.78 -22.64
C LYS A 14 0.77 -4.84 -21.59
N VAL A 15 1.80 -5.19 -20.81
CA VAL A 15 1.67 -6.10 -19.66
C VAL A 15 0.51 -5.52 -18.87
N LYS A 16 -0.57 -6.29 -18.80
CA LYS A 16 -1.83 -5.82 -18.24
C LYS A 16 -1.59 -5.61 -16.75
N GLN A 17 -1.18 -4.39 -16.38
CA GLN A 17 -0.82 -4.03 -15.02
C GLN A 17 -1.98 -4.41 -14.10
N PHE A 18 -1.72 -5.26 -13.13
CA PHE A 18 -2.74 -5.69 -12.17
C PHE A 18 -3.25 -4.47 -11.39
N ARG A 19 -4.55 -4.20 -11.48
CA ARG A 19 -5.16 -3.03 -10.84
C ARG A 19 -5.90 -3.46 -9.60
N TRP A 20 -5.44 -2.97 -8.46
CA TRP A 20 -6.11 -3.13 -7.18
C TRP A 20 -7.38 -2.27 -7.12
N SER A 21 -8.49 -2.89 -6.74
CA SER A 21 -9.72 -2.19 -6.37
C SER A 21 -9.84 -2.11 -4.84
N LYS A 22 -10.64 -1.18 -4.32
CA LYS A 22 -10.84 -1.05 -2.87
C LYS A 22 -11.34 -2.34 -2.19
N PRO A 23 -12.29 -3.11 -2.76
CA PRO A 23 -12.68 -4.39 -2.17
C PRO A 23 -11.53 -5.41 -2.14
N MET A 24 -10.69 -5.45 -3.18
CA MET A 24 -9.52 -6.35 -3.22
C MET A 24 -8.49 -5.98 -2.16
N GLU A 25 -8.19 -4.68 -2.02
CA GLU A 25 -7.25 -4.15 -1.03
C GLU A 25 -7.73 -4.43 0.40
N ARG A 26 -9.04 -4.29 0.67
CA ARG A 26 -9.64 -4.65 1.96
C ARG A 26 -9.42 -6.12 2.30
N VAL A 27 -9.80 -7.03 1.38
CA VAL A 27 -9.61 -8.47 1.58
C VAL A 27 -8.13 -8.81 1.77
N LEU A 28 -7.25 -8.18 0.99
CA LEU A 28 -5.81 -8.36 1.14
C LEU A 28 -5.32 -7.98 2.55
N LEU A 29 -5.67 -6.78 3.02
CA LEU A 29 -5.24 -6.28 4.34
C LEU A 29 -5.81 -7.12 5.48
N GLU A 30 -7.05 -7.61 5.37
CA GLU A 30 -7.65 -8.52 6.33
C GLU A 30 -6.84 -9.82 6.46
N ILE A 31 -6.51 -10.47 5.35
CA ILE A 31 -5.75 -11.73 5.34
C ILE A 31 -4.33 -11.48 5.88
N LEU A 32 -3.67 -10.40 5.47
CA LEU A 32 -2.33 -10.05 5.94
C LEU A 32 -2.30 -9.71 7.44
N THR A 33 -3.38 -9.13 7.97
CA THR A 33 -3.52 -8.84 9.40
C THR A 33 -3.63 -10.13 10.21
N ASP A 34 -4.39 -11.09 9.72
CA ASP A 34 -4.48 -12.43 10.32
C ASP A 34 -3.12 -13.16 10.30
N GLU A 35 -2.43 -13.16 9.16
CA GLU A 35 -1.07 -13.72 9.05
C GLU A 35 -0.06 -13.03 9.99
N THR A 36 -0.16 -11.70 10.13
CA THR A 36 0.68 -10.94 11.07
C THR A 36 0.38 -11.32 12.52
N SER A 37 -0.90 -11.51 12.87
CA SER A 37 -1.34 -11.90 14.21
C SER A 37 -0.90 -13.31 14.59
N LYS A 38 -0.77 -14.20 13.60
CA LYS A 38 -0.19 -15.55 13.75
C LYS A 38 1.33 -15.57 13.92
N GLY A 39 2.00 -14.41 13.85
CA GLY A 39 3.46 -14.31 14.01
C GLY A 39 4.24 -14.65 12.74
N ASN A 40 3.61 -14.71 11.57
CA ASN A 40 4.26 -15.05 10.30
C ASN A 40 5.07 -13.89 9.68
N LYS A 41 5.32 -12.83 10.46
CA LYS A 41 6.11 -11.65 10.09
C LYS A 41 7.18 -11.31 11.14
N PRO A 42 8.17 -12.20 11.37
CA PRO A 42 9.17 -12.02 12.42
C PRO A 42 10.21 -10.94 12.11
N LEU A 43 10.45 -10.61 10.84
CA LEU A 43 11.51 -9.68 10.39
C LEU A 43 10.97 -8.57 9.50
N SER A 44 9.75 -8.08 9.75
CA SER A 44 9.14 -7.01 8.93
C SER A 44 8.85 -7.41 7.46
N ILE A 45 9.11 -8.68 7.10
CA ILE A 45 8.89 -9.28 5.79
C ILE A 45 8.04 -10.54 5.97
N PHE A 46 7.02 -10.70 5.12
CA PHE A 46 6.22 -11.93 5.08
C PHE A 46 7.03 -13.05 4.46
N LYS A 47 6.91 -14.27 5.01
CA LYS A 47 7.53 -15.45 4.40
C LYS A 47 6.91 -15.71 3.02
N PRO A 48 7.68 -16.26 2.05
CA PRO A 48 7.13 -16.64 0.74
C PRO A 48 5.91 -17.57 0.85
N SER A 49 5.90 -18.48 1.82
CA SER A 49 4.75 -19.36 2.10
C SER A 49 3.49 -18.59 2.52
N SER A 50 3.63 -17.54 3.32
CA SER A 50 2.50 -16.68 3.69
C SER A 50 1.98 -15.87 2.51
N ILE A 51 2.89 -15.38 1.64
CA ILE A 51 2.48 -14.70 0.40
C ILE A 51 1.72 -15.66 -0.53
N ALA A 52 2.22 -16.89 -0.70
CA ALA A 52 1.53 -17.91 -1.51
C ALA A 52 0.13 -18.21 -0.95
N GLN A 53 0.01 -18.40 0.36
CA GLN A 53 -1.29 -18.63 1.01
C GLN A 53 -2.25 -17.43 0.84
N VAL A 54 -1.75 -16.20 0.94
CA VAL A 54 -2.53 -14.98 0.69
C VAL A 54 -3.04 -14.95 -0.75
N VAL A 55 -2.19 -15.31 -1.73
CA VAL A 55 -2.56 -15.39 -3.14
C VAL A 55 -3.67 -16.42 -3.36
N ASP A 56 -3.55 -17.62 -2.80
CA ASP A 56 -4.55 -18.68 -2.93
C ASP A 56 -5.91 -18.23 -2.40
N ILE A 57 -5.94 -17.65 -1.18
CA ILE A 57 -7.18 -17.16 -0.56
C ILE A 57 -7.81 -16.03 -1.38
N ILE A 58 -7.00 -15.09 -1.88
CA ILE A 58 -7.50 -13.96 -2.69
C ILE A 58 -8.09 -14.44 -4.01
N ASN A 59 -7.39 -15.35 -4.69
CA ASN A 59 -7.84 -15.90 -5.96
C ASN A 59 -9.12 -16.71 -5.78
N GLU A 60 -9.23 -17.51 -4.71
CA GLU A 60 -10.45 -18.24 -4.36
C GLU A 60 -11.62 -17.29 -4.07
N ARG A 61 -11.42 -16.28 -3.22
CA ARG A 61 -12.49 -15.37 -2.80
C ARG A 61 -12.97 -14.43 -3.90
N LEU A 62 -12.05 -13.95 -4.74
CA LEU A 62 -12.34 -12.88 -5.70
C LEU A 62 -12.38 -13.37 -7.14
N SER A 63 -12.04 -14.65 -7.40
CA SER A 63 -11.97 -15.23 -8.75
C SER A 63 -11.08 -14.40 -9.69
N ILE A 64 -9.90 -14.01 -9.21
CA ILE A 64 -8.92 -13.20 -9.95
C ILE A 64 -7.62 -13.99 -10.20
N GLY A 65 -6.78 -13.49 -11.10
CA GLY A 65 -5.43 -14.00 -11.34
C GLY A 65 -4.38 -13.16 -10.61
N CYS A 66 -4.43 -13.16 -9.27
CA CYS A 66 -3.39 -12.54 -8.45
C CYS A 66 -2.16 -13.45 -8.38
N GLU A 67 -0.97 -12.84 -8.28
CA GLU A 67 0.32 -13.53 -8.22
C GLU A 67 1.13 -12.96 -7.05
N PRO A 68 2.15 -13.65 -6.55
CA PRO A 68 2.97 -13.16 -5.43
C PRO A 68 3.52 -11.75 -5.67
N ASP A 69 4.03 -11.46 -6.86
CA ASP A 69 4.57 -10.15 -7.24
C ASP A 69 3.52 -9.04 -7.13
N HIS A 70 2.25 -9.33 -7.42
CA HIS A 70 1.16 -8.38 -7.27
C HIS A 70 0.95 -7.99 -5.80
N ILE A 71 1.06 -8.97 -4.88
CA ILE A 71 0.96 -8.75 -3.43
C ILE A 71 2.14 -7.91 -2.94
N GLU A 72 3.36 -8.29 -3.30
CA GLU A 72 4.57 -7.60 -2.87
C GLU A 72 4.62 -6.15 -3.35
N ASN A 73 4.25 -5.92 -4.61
CA ASN A 73 4.17 -4.57 -5.17
C ASN A 73 3.09 -3.72 -4.46
N HIS A 74 1.95 -4.32 -4.12
CA HIS A 74 0.93 -3.62 -3.36
C HIS A 74 1.38 -3.30 -1.94
N LEU A 75 2.08 -4.23 -1.27
CA LEU A 75 2.67 -3.97 0.06
C LEU A 75 3.65 -2.79 0.03
N LYS A 76 4.44 -2.62 -1.03
CA LYS A 76 5.31 -1.42 -1.21
C LYS A 76 4.47 -0.14 -1.29
N THR A 77 3.32 -0.20 -1.96
CA THR A 77 2.37 0.89 -2.07
C THR A 77 1.75 1.23 -0.70
N VAL A 78 1.25 0.24 0.02
CA VAL A 78 0.71 0.40 1.39
C VAL A 78 1.76 0.99 2.34
N LYS A 79 3.01 0.51 2.29
CA LYS A 79 4.13 1.10 3.06
C LYS A 79 4.34 2.58 2.75
N THR A 80 4.22 2.97 1.48
CA THR A 80 4.34 4.37 1.05
C THR A 80 3.19 5.21 1.59
N TYR A 81 1.97 4.68 1.57
CA TYR A 81 0.79 5.36 2.11
C TYR A 81 0.91 5.55 3.62
N TRP A 82 1.31 4.51 4.34
CA TRP A 82 1.57 4.56 5.76
C TRP A 82 2.59 5.64 6.13
N LYS A 83 3.73 5.70 5.42
CA LYS A 83 4.75 6.73 5.62
C LYS A 83 4.18 8.13 5.43
N ALA A 84 3.45 8.36 4.34
CA ALA A 84 2.83 9.66 4.08
C ALA A 84 1.87 10.06 5.20
N ILE A 85 1.01 9.13 5.67
CA ILE A 85 0.08 9.39 6.77
C ILE A 85 0.83 9.71 8.06
N GLN A 86 1.90 8.98 8.39
CA GLN A 86 2.68 9.26 9.60
C GLN A 86 3.44 10.58 9.53
N SER A 87 3.95 10.97 8.36
CA SER A 87 4.52 12.30 8.15
C SER A 87 3.47 13.38 8.43
N VAL A 88 2.28 13.25 7.84
CA VAL A 88 1.17 14.20 8.04
C VAL A 88 0.71 14.27 9.51
N ARG A 89 0.69 13.13 10.22
CA ARG A 89 0.34 13.07 11.65
C ARG A 89 1.40 13.68 12.57
N GLY A 90 2.65 13.76 12.10
CA GLY A 90 3.77 14.37 12.83
C GLY A 90 3.88 15.88 12.64
N GLU A 91 3.07 16.48 11.75
CA GLU A 91 3.10 17.91 11.49
C GLU A 91 2.55 18.74 12.64
N SER A 92 3.21 19.85 12.94
CA SER A 92 2.74 20.78 13.96
C SER A 92 1.47 21.49 13.49
N GLY A 93 0.49 21.63 14.39
CA GLY A 93 -0.82 22.24 14.09
C GLY A 93 -1.85 21.29 13.48
N PHE A 94 -1.47 20.03 13.22
CA PHE A 94 -2.37 19.00 12.70
C PHE A 94 -2.92 18.20 13.88
N ASN A 95 -4.19 17.78 13.80
CA ASN A 95 -4.86 17.00 14.83
C ASN A 95 -5.24 15.62 14.30
N TRP A 96 -5.34 14.62 15.18
CA TRP A 96 -5.80 13.27 14.83
C TRP A 96 -7.19 13.01 15.39
N ASP A 97 -8.13 12.65 14.52
CA ASP A 97 -9.42 12.07 14.91
C ASP A 97 -9.32 10.55 14.86
N ASP A 98 -9.23 9.92 16.03
CA ASP A 98 -9.09 8.46 16.12
C ASP A 98 -10.39 7.72 15.75
N LYS A 99 -11.56 8.34 15.92
CA LYS A 99 -12.83 7.70 15.57
C LYS A 99 -13.01 7.63 14.06
N LEU A 100 -12.64 8.70 13.36
CA LEU A 100 -12.76 8.79 11.90
C LEU A 100 -11.50 8.33 11.16
N LYS A 101 -10.43 8.01 11.91
CA LYS A 101 -9.09 7.71 11.39
C LYS A 101 -8.66 8.75 10.36
N MET A 102 -8.66 10.01 10.80
CA MET A 102 -8.50 11.17 9.92
C MET A 102 -7.54 12.18 10.51
N VAL A 103 -6.69 12.76 9.66
CA VAL A 103 -5.90 13.94 10.05
C VAL A 103 -6.71 15.19 9.78
N ILE A 104 -6.93 16.00 10.81
CA ILE A 104 -7.62 17.29 10.76
C ILE A 104 -6.58 18.39 10.65
N ALA A 105 -6.65 19.16 9.57
CA ALA A 105 -5.85 20.35 9.35
C ALA A 105 -6.76 21.56 9.13
N GLY A 106 -6.42 22.68 9.76
CA GLY A 106 -7.02 23.98 9.45
C GLY A 106 -6.68 24.40 8.01
N LYS A 107 -7.43 25.36 7.49
CA LYS A 107 -7.30 25.77 6.08
C LYS A 107 -5.88 26.23 5.74
N ASN A 108 -5.30 27.08 6.57
CA ASN A 108 -3.97 27.63 6.32
C ASN A 108 -2.88 26.55 6.41
N GLU A 109 -2.97 25.67 7.40
CA GLU A 109 -2.08 24.53 7.60
C GLU A 109 -2.15 23.56 6.42
N PHE A 110 -3.37 23.24 5.97
CA PHE A 110 -3.63 22.42 4.80
C PHE A 110 -2.99 23.03 3.55
N ASP A 111 -3.32 24.28 3.23
CA ASP A 111 -2.86 24.97 2.02
C ASP A 111 -1.32 25.04 1.98
N GLN A 112 -0.68 25.40 3.11
CA GLN A 112 0.78 25.43 3.19
C GLN A 112 1.40 24.04 2.98
N TYR A 113 0.86 23.01 3.62
CA TYR A 113 1.43 21.67 3.52
C TYR A 113 1.32 21.06 2.12
N VAL A 114 0.16 21.18 1.47
CA VAL A 114 -0.06 20.58 0.14
C VAL A 114 0.71 21.29 -0.96
N THR A 115 1.18 22.53 -0.74
CA THR A 115 2.10 23.20 -1.70
C THR A 115 3.44 22.50 -1.80
N VAL A 116 3.92 21.90 -0.71
CA VAL A 116 5.18 21.14 -0.65
C VAL A 116 4.94 19.65 -0.90
N HIS A 117 3.82 19.11 -0.40
CA HIS A 117 3.48 17.69 -0.41
C HIS A 117 2.13 17.40 -1.08
N SER A 118 1.98 17.82 -2.34
CA SER A 118 0.70 17.70 -3.07
C SER A 118 0.14 16.28 -3.13
N THR A 119 0.99 15.24 -3.13
CA THR A 119 0.57 13.84 -3.14
C THR A 119 -0.08 13.37 -1.82
N HIS A 120 0.08 14.13 -0.74
CA HIS A 120 -0.45 13.82 0.58
C HIS A 120 -1.86 14.39 0.82
N GLU A 121 -2.34 15.28 -0.05
CA GLU A 121 -3.66 15.93 0.05
C GLU A 121 -4.80 14.92 0.30
N LYS A 122 -4.71 13.73 -0.31
CA LYS A 122 -5.70 12.66 -0.16
C LYS A 122 -5.82 12.07 1.25
N TYR A 123 -4.87 12.31 2.14
CA TYR A 123 -4.87 11.82 3.52
C TYR A 123 -5.30 12.88 4.55
N LEU A 124 -5.53 14.12 4.10
CA LEU A 124 -5.92 15.24 4.93
C LEU A 124 -7.42 15.49 4.85
N ASN A 125 -8.04 15.75 6.00
CA ASN A 125 -9.46 16.08 6.14
C ASN A 125 -10.39 15.04 5.46
N LYS A 126 -9.92 13.79 5.37
CA LYS A 126 -10.61 12.65 4.77
C LYS A 126 -10.40 11.42 5.65
N MET A 127 -11.44 10.58 5.78
CA MET A 127 -11.34 9.30 6.46
C MET A 127 -10.35 8.39 5.73
N ILE A 128 -9.44 7.79 6.49
CA ILE A 128 -8.47 6.83 5.96
C ILE A 128 -9.05 5.44 6.18
N ASP A 129 -9.53 4.84 5.09
CA ASP A 129 -10.06 3.47 5.12
C ASP A 129 -8.95 2.47 5.48
N MET A 130 -9.30 1.43 6.23
CA MET A 130 -8.41 0.34 6.66
C MET A 130 -7.13 0.81 7.40
N TYR A 131 -7.18 1.96 8.09
CA TYR A 131 -6.02 2.51 8.78
C TYR A 131 -5.42 1.56 9.83
N ASP A 132 -6.28 0.92 10.64
CA ASP A 132 -5.83 0.06 11.73
C ASP A 132 -5.20 -1.24 11.18
N GLU A 133 -5.74 -1.80 10.10
CA GLU A 133 -5.17 -2.96 9.41
C GLU A 133 -3.83 -2.61 8.77
N MET A 134 -3.72 -1.45 8.11
CA MET A 134 -2.43 -0.95 7.64
C MET A 134 -1.42 -0.80 8.80
N ALA A 135 -1.85 -0.28 9.94
CA ALA A 135 -1.01 -0.14 11.12
C ALA A 135 -0.48 -1.48 11.63
N LEU A 136 -1.32 -2.53 11.63
CA LEU A 136 -0.92 -3.87 12.03
C LEU A 136 0.04 -4.49 11.03
N VAL A 137 -0.25 -4.36 9.73
CA VAL A 137 0.52 -5.00 8.65
C VAL A 137 1.87 -4.32 8.46
N VAL A 138 1.94 -2.98 8.41
CA VAL A 138 3.18 -2.24 8.08
C VAL A 138 3.68 -1.31 9.17
N GLY A 139 2.89 -1.03 10.22
CA GLY A 139 3.27 -0.07 11.26
C GLY A 139 4.51 -0.49 12.06
N ARG A 140 4.62 -1.78 12.38
CA ARG A 140 5.78 -2.33 13.11
C ARG A 140 7.07 -2.34 12.30
N ASP A 141 7.00 -2.19 10.98
CA ASP A 141 8.16 -2.18 10.08
C ASP A 141 8.96 -0.89 10.15
N MET A 142 8.35 0.14 10.73
CA MET A 142 8.80 1.53 10.64
C MET A 142 9.16 2.12 12.00
N ALA A 143 9.03 1.35 13.09
CA ALA A 143 9.54 1.73 14.40
C ALA A 143 11.04 1.40 14.45
N THR A 144 11.86 2.39 14.07
CA THR A 144 13.32 2.42 14.28
C THR A 144 13.67 3.54 15.24
#